data_AF-A0A4R0H7H6-F1
#
_entry.id   AF-A0A4R0H7H6-F1
#
_cell.length_a   1.000
_cell.length_b   1.000
_cell.length_c   1.000
_cell.angle_alpha   90.00
_cell.angle_beta   90.00
_cell.angle_gamma   90.00
#
_symmetry.space_group_name_H-M   'P 1'
#
loop_
_entity.id
_entity.type
_entity.pdbx_description
1 polymer ?
#
loop_
_entity_poly.entity_id
_entity_poly.type
_entity_poly.pdbx_seq_one_letter_code
_entity_poly.pdbx_strand_id
1 'polypeptide(L)'
;MVMMTGSLAVRGTVVWLTPQQGGRVSGPPEPDYDYDYTATAYLPPRTPEDGQAGIALRHFSPGAWRTPADGILVPAKGNRAQQVIPGCIVIITEGVRPVGLLTVEEVNALAPDGTPVVAAAPTLEAAVQTPPVADEPPYRHSTAASRWASQHASDDAPPQTAGV
;
A
#
# COMPACT_ATOMS: atom_id res chain seq x y z
N MET A 1 -8.07 1.08 0.77
CA MET A 1 -7.57 1.16 2.16
C MET A 1 -8.47 0.34 3.05
N VAL A 2 -7.93 -0.54 3.90
CA VAL A 2 -8.72 -1.40 4.80
C VAL A 2 -8.15 -1.32 6.23
N MET A 3 -9.04 -1.18 7.22
CA MET A 3 -8.67 -1.27 8.63
C MET A 3 -8.60 -2.73 9.06
N MET A 4 -7.52 -3.11 9.72
CA MET A 4 -7.26 -4.47 10.21
C MET A 4 -7.97 -4.76 11.54
N THR A 5 -9.30 -4.64 11.56
CA THR A 5 -10.14 -4.96 12.73
C THR A 5 -10.42 -6.45 12.88
N GLY A 6 -10.24 -7.20 11.79
CA GLY A 6 -10.23 -8.66 11.70
C GLY A 6 -9.14 -9.12 10.74
N SER A 7 -9.21 -10.38 10.30
CA SER A 7 -8.25 -10.92 9.35
C SER A 7 -8.39 -10.26 7.98
N LEU A 8 -7.29 -10.12 7.26
CA LEU A 8 -7.24 -9.57 5.92
C LEU A 8 -6.62 -10.58 4.97
N ALA A 9 -7.22 -10.78 3.79
CA ALA A 9 -6.54 -11.41 2.67
C ALA A 9 -5.66 -10.36 2.00
N VAL A 10 -4.40 -10.71 1.78
CA VAL A 10 -3.44 -9.88 1.07
C VAL A 10 -2.84 -10.65 -0.09
N ARG A 11 -2.51 -9.94 -1.16
CA ARG A 11 -1.66 -10.47 -2.24
C ARG A 11 -0.51 -9.52 -2.44
N GLY A 12 0.64 -10.05 -2.79
CA GLY A 12 1.77 -9.23 -3.16
C GLY A 12 3.02 -10.03 -3.47
N THR A 13 4.16 -9.36 -3.39
CA THR A 13 5.46 -9.98 -3.64
C THR A 13 6.22 -10.19 -2.34
N VAL A 14 6.55 -11.44 -2.03
CA VAL A 14 7.43 -11.77 -0.90
C VAL A 14 8.90 -11.78 -1.36
N VAL A 15 9.77 -11.26 -0.49
CA VAL A 15 11.23 -11.30 -0.61
C VAL A 15 11.80 -11.86 0.67
N TRP A 16 12.54 -12.97 0.57
CA TRP A 16 13.22 -13.57 1.71
C TRP A 16 14.59 -12.94 1.90
N LEU A 17 14.94 -12.65 3.15
CA LEU A 17 16.24 -12.07 3.48
C LEU A 17 17.33 -13.13 3.42
N THR A 18 18.46 -12.76 2.81
CA THR A 18 19.66 -13.58 2.83
C THR A 18 20.25 -13.67 4.24
N PRO A 19 21.12 -14.66 4.53
CA PRO A 19 21.80 -14.73 5.83
C PRO A 19 22.57 -13.45 6.18
N GLN A 20 23.16 -12.79 5.19
CA GLN A 20 23.90 -11.54 5.34
C GLN A 20 23.01 -10.35 5.70
N GLN A 21 21.72 -10.42 5.35
CA GLN A 21 20.69 -9.45 5.73
C GLN A 21 19.99 -9.82 7.06
N GLY A 22 20.46 -10.87 7.75
CA GLY A 22 19.88 -11.35 9.01
C GLY A 22 18.79 -12.42 8.85
N GLY A 23 18.53 -12.89 7.63
CA GLY A 23 17.53 -13.91 7.35
C GLY A 23 17.98 -15.34 7.65
N ARG A 24 17.28 -16.31 7.06
CA ARG A 24 17.50 -17.74 7.31
C ARG A 24 18.79 -18.23 6.67
N VAL A 25 19.60 -18.95 7.45
CA VAL A 25 20.80 -19.65 6.93
C VAL A 25 20.41 -20.76 5.96
N SER A 26 19.23 -21.38 6.15
CA SER A 26 18.69 -22.40 5.25
C SER A 26 18.29 -21.88 3.86
N GLY A 27 18.22 -20.56 3.66
CA GLY A 27 17.58 -19.96 2.49
C GLY A 27 16.06 -19.80 2.65
N PRO A 28 15.36 -19.46 1.55
CA PRO A 28 13.92 -19.28 1.52
C PRO A 28 13.17 -20.51 2.05
N PRO A 29 11.96 -20.34 2.63
CA PRO A 29 11.13 -21.47 2.98
C PRO A 29 10.79 -22.31 1.74
N GLU A 30 10.77 -23.63 1.95
CA GLU A 30 10.19 -24.60 1.03
C GLU A 30 8.90 -25.09 1.70
N PRO A 31 7.76 -24.40 1.52
CA PRO A 31 6.49 -24.90 2.04
C PRO A 31 6.18 -26.22 1.33
N ASP A 32 5.80 -27.25 2.09
CA ASP A 32 5.15 -28.41 1.51
C ASP A 32 3.86 -27.94 0.82
N TYR A 33 3.55 -28.49 -0.35
CA TYR A 33 2.40 -28.06 -1.16
C TYR A 33 1.06 -28.07 -0.41
N ASP A 34 0.97 -28.85 0.67
CA ASP A 34 -0.22 -29.02 1.50
C ASP A 34 -0.31 -28.03 2.69
N TYR A 35 0.74 -27.23 2.94
CA TYR A 35 0.82 -26.36 4.12
C TYR A 35 1.17 -24.91 3.78
N ASP A 36 0.41 -23.99 4.36
CA ASP A 36 0.75 -22.56 4.36
C ASP A 36 2.01 -22.32 5.20
N TYR A 37 2.91 -21.45 4.73
CA TYR A 37 3.98 -20.93 5.58
C TYR A 37 3.39 -19.97 6.60
N THR A 38 3.52 -20.30 7.89
CA THR A 38 2.99 -19.47 8.98
C THR A 38 4.11 -18.85 9.80
N ALA A 39 3.96 -17.57 10.12
CA ALA A 39 4.96 -16.80 10.85
C ALA A 39 4.33 -15.65 11.63
N THR A 40 5.12 -14.99 12.48
CA THR A 40 4.78 -13.67 13.00
C THR A 40 5.16 -12.61 11.98
N ALA A 41 4.56 -11.44 12.10
CA ALA A 41 4.86 -10.30 11.28
C ALA A 41 4.56 -9.00 12.04
N TYR A 42 5.03 -7.89 11.51
CA TYR A 42 4.61 -6.56 11.93
C TYR A 42 4.55 -5.63 10.73
N LEU A 43 3.75 -4.57 10.84
CA LEU A 43 3.70 -3.53 9.81
C LEU A 43 4.23 -2.21 10.40
N PRO A 44 5.27 -1.60 9.81
CA PRO A 44 5.75 -0.29 10.22
C PRO A 44 4.63 0.75 10.30
N PRO A 45 4.68 1.71 11.24
CA PRO A 45 5.81 2.00 12.14
C PRO A 45 5.89 1.11 13.39
N ARG A 46 5.07 0.05 13.50
CA ARG A 46 5.18 -0.92 14.60
C ARG A 46 6.49 -1.69 14.54
N THR A 47 6.86 -2.29 15.65
CA THR A 47 8.04 -3.13 15.83
C THR A 47 7.65 -4.55 16.25
N PRO A 48 8.58 -5.52 16.21
CA PRO A 48 8.32 -6.88 16.68
C PRO A 48 7.84 -6.96 18.14
N GLU A 49 8.18 -5.99 18.98
CA GLU A 49 7.89 -5.98 20.41
C GLU A 49 6.50 -5.44 20.75
N ASP A 50 5.99 -4.49 19.97
CA ASP A 50 4.78 -3.73 20.29
C ASP A 50 3.60 -3.97 19.33
N GLY A 51 3.86 -4.60 18.17
CA GLY A 51 2.87 -4.73 17.12
C GLY A 51 3.05 -5.97 16.28
N GLN A 52 2.77 -7.13 16.88
CA GLN A 52 2.72 -8.39 16.14
C GLN A 52 1.38 -8.60 15.43
N ALA A 53 1.44 -9.21 14.27
CA ALA A 53 0.37 -9.85 13.52
C ALA A 53 0.81 -11.29 13.21
N GLY A 54 -0.16 -12.19 13.05
CA GLY A 54 0.10 -13.47 12.40
C GLY A 54 0.07 -13.29 10.88
N ILE A 55 0.91 -14.03 10.17
CA ILE A 55 0.83 -14.14 8.71
C ILE A 55 0.84 -15.62 8.30
N ALA A 56 -0.05 -15.97 7.38
CA ALA A 56 0.02 -17.21 6.62
C ALA A 56 0.27 -16.86 5.15
N LEU A 57 1.21 -17.53 4.49
CA LEU A 57 1.56 -17.31 3.08
C LEU A 57 1.42 -18.61 2.29
N ARG A 58 0.94 -18.49 1.05
CA ARG A 58 0.76 -19.59 0.11
C ARG A 58 1.03 -19.15 -1.33
N HIS A 59 1.07 -20.14 -2.22
CA HIS A 59 1.28 -19.98 -3.66
C HIS A 59 2.59 -19.25 -4.04
N PHE A 60 3.57 -19.24 -3.14
CA PHE A 60 4.90 -18.72 -3.43
C PHE A 60 5.82 -19.84 -3.90
N SER A 61 6.71 -19.55 -4.84
CA SER A 61 7.61 -20.54 -5.42
C SER A 61 8.62 -21.07 -4.37
N PRO A 62 8.64 -22.39 -4.07
CA PRO A 62 9.57 -22.95 -3.10
C PRO A 62 11.02 -22.64 -3.46
N GLY A 63 11.83 -22.26 -2.47
CA GLY A 63 13.25 -21.93 -2.66
C GLY A 63 13.52 -20.62 -3.42
N ALA A 64 12.50 -19.93 -3.93
CA ALA A 64 12.69 -18.66 -4.62
C ALA A 64 12.86 -17.52 -3.62
N TRP A 65 13.91 -16.71 -3.80
CA TRP A 65 14.18 -15.54 -2.97
C TRP A 65 13.15 -14.42 -3.12
N ARG A 66 12.49 -14.35 -4.27
CA ARG A 66 11.44 -13.38 -4.57
C ARG A 66 10.38 -14.05 -5.42
N THR A 67 9.12 -13.91 -5.03
CA THR A 67 8.01 -14.56 -5.72
C THR A 67 6.67 -13.92 -5.29
N PRO A 68 5.65 -13.92 -6.15
CA PRO A 68 4.29 -13.57 -5.73
C PRO A 68 3.80 -14.52 -4.63
N ALA A 69 2.93 -14.02 -3.75
CA ALA A 69 2.32 -14.79 -2.68
C ALA A 69 0.92 -14.26 -2.37
N ASP A 70 0.02 -15.18 -2.03
CA ASP A 70 -1.23 -14.85 -1.34
C ASP A 70 -1.01 -15.06 0.16
N GLY A 71 -1.66 -14.24 0.98
CA GLY A 71 -1.55 -14.37 2.42
C GLY A 71 -2.78 -13.97 3.19
N ILE A 72 -2.79 -14.39 4.45
CA ILE A 72 -3.77 -13.98 5.45
C ILE A 72 -3.03 -13.29 6.57
N LEU A 73 -3.35 -12.01 6.80
CA LEU A 73 -2.88 -11.25 7.96
C LEU A 73 -3.92 -11.35 9.08
N VAL A 74 -3.47 -11.71 10.28
CA VAL A 74 -4.33 -11.86 11.46
C VAL A 74 -3.85 -10.90 12.55
N PRO A 75 -4.71 -10.01 13.07
CA PRO A 75 -4.26 -9.01 14.04
C PRO A 75 -4.06 -9.68 15.39
N ALA A 76 -2.95 -9.39 16.08
CA ALA A 76 -2.80 -9.82 17.46
C ALA A 76 -3.84 -9.15 18.37
N LYS A 77 -4.10 -9.79 19.51
CA LYS A 77 -5.02 -9.26 20.53
C LYS A 77 -4.56 -7.86 20.97
N GLY A 78 -5.42 -6.86 20.81
CA GLY A 78 -5.11 -5.46 21.14
C GLY A 78 -4.61 -4.61 19.96
N ASN A 79 -4.23 -5.22 18.83
CA ASN A 79 -3.64 -4.55 17.67
C ASN A 79 -4.59 -4.45 16.47
N ARG A 80 -5.89 -4.34 16.73
CA ARG A 80 -6.97 -4.39 15.72
C ARG A 80 -7.22 -3.10 14.94
N ALA A 81 -6.39 -2.07 15.10
CA ALA A 81 -6.63 -0.76 14.49
C ALA A 81 -5.48 -0.35 13.55
N GLN A 82 -4.90 -1.32 12.84
CA GLN A 82 -3.83 -1.06 11.89
C GLN A 82 -4.36 -0.81 10.48
N GLN A 83 -3.86 0.21 9.81
CA GLN A 83 -4.17 0.47 8.40
C GLN A 83 -3.31 -0.41 7.51
N VAL A 84 -3.94 -1.13 6.58
CA VAL A 84 -3.25 -1.87 5.52
C VAL A 84 -3.75 -1.36 4.17
N ILE A 85 -2.80 -0.94 3.35
CA ILE A 85 -3.04 -0.43 2.00
C ILE A 85 -2.07 -1.09 1.02
N PRO A 86 -2.42 -1.19 -0.27
CA PRO A 86 -1.44 -1.48 -1.31
C PRO A 86 -0.22 -0.53 -1.19
N GLY A 87 0.97 -1.08 -1.33
CA GLY A 87 2.26 -0.43 -1.08
C GLY A 87 2.79 -0.60 0.35
N CYS A 88 1.98 -1.08 1.31
CA CYS A 88 2.49 -1.41 2.64
C CYS A 88 3.53 -2.53 2.58
N ILE A 89 4.54 -2.43 3.45
CA ILE A 89 5.50 -3.50 3.67
C ILE A 89 5.12 -4.20 4.97
N VAL A 90 4.88 -5.50 4.88
CA VAL A 90 4.75 -6.39 6.04
C VAL A 90 6.11 -7.03 6.28
N ILE A 91 6.67 -6.85 7.46
CA ILE A 91 7.91 -7.51 7.86
C ILE A 91 7.56 -8.87 8.44
N ILE A 92 8.06 -9.94 7.83
CA ILE A 92 7.86 -11.32 8.27
C ILE A 92 8.98 -11.67 9.25
N THR A 93 8.62 -12.24 10.39
CA THR A 93 9.54 -12.55 11.47
C THR A 93 9.44 -13.99 11.94
N GLU A 94 10.56 -14.57 12.33
CA GLU A 94 10.63 -15.79 13.14
C GLU A 94 11.09 -15.39 14.55
N GLY A 95 10.15 -15.40 15.50
CA GLY A 95 10.35 -14.70 16.78
C GLY A 95 10.40 -13.19 16.56
N VAL A 96 11.48 -12.54 17.03
CA VAL A 96 11.73 -11.09 16.79
C VAL A 96 12.62 -10.83 15.58
N ARG A 97 13.13 -11.87 14.91
CA ARG A 97 14.10 -11.74 13.83
C ARG A 97 13.38 -11.56 12.49
N PRO A 98 13.65 -10.48 11.73
CA PRO A 98 13.17 -10.35 10.36
C PRO A 98 13.76 -11.45 9.46
N VAL A 99 12.91 -12.14 8.72
CA VAL A 99 13.30 -13.19 7.76
C VAL A 99 12.81 -12.92 6.35
N GLY A 100 11.83 -12.04 6.18
CA GLY A 100 11.30 -11.68 4.88
C GLY A 100 10.48 -10.40 4.91
N LEU A 101 10.12 -9.94 3.72
CA LEU A 101 9.34 -8.74 3.48
C LEU A 101 8.23 -9.11 2.49
N LEU A 102 6.99 -8.73 2.75
CA LEU A 102 5.90 -8.78 1.79
C LEU A 102 5.52 -7.36 1.40
N THR A 103 5.65 -7.03 0.12
CA THR A 103 5.07 -5.79 -0.43
C THR A 103 3.64 -6.08 -0.81
N VAL A 104 2.69 -5.47 -0.12
CA VAL A 104 1.25 -5.67 -0.35
C VAL A 104 0.84 -4.97 -1.65
N GLU A 105 0.18 -5.69 -2.53
CA GLU A 105 -0.34 -5.18 -3.81
C GLU A 105 -1.88 -5.12 -3.78
N GLU A 106 -2.52 -6.07 -3.11
CA GLU A 106 -3.97 -6.09 -2.90
C GLU A 106 -4.31 -6.43 -1.45
N VAL A 107 -5.44 -5.91 -0.97
CA VAL A 107 -5.95 -6.16 0.38
C VAL A 107 -7.47 -6.23 0.38
N ASN A 108 -8.01 -7.30 0.96
CA ASN A 108 -9.44 -7.52 1.13
C ASN A 108 -9.74 -7.90 2.58
N ALA A 109 -10.80 -7.35 3.16
CA ALA A 109 -11.25 -7.77 4.47
C ALA A 109 -11.78 -9.21 4.40
N LEU A 110 -11.54 -10.02 5.44
CA LEU A 110 -12.13 -11.35 5.56
C LEU A 110 -13.31 -11.32 6.53
N ALA A 111 -14.37 -12.03 6.18
CA ALA A 111 -15.46 -12.36 7.07
C ALA A 111 -14.99 -13.38 8.12
N PRO A 112 -15.74 -13.58 9.22
CA PRO A 112 -15.37 -14.55 10.26
C PRO A 112 -15.23 -16.00 9.77
N ASP A 113 -15.87 -16.34 8.64
CA ASP A 113 -15.79 -17.64 7.98
C ASP A 113 -14.58 -17.78 7.02
N GLY A 114 -13.75 -16.73 6.92
CA GLY A 114 -12.56 -16.69 6.06
C GLY A 114 -12.83 -16.30 4.60
N THR A 115 -14.08 -15.97 4.23
CA THR A 115 -14.40 -15.51 2.88
C THR A 115 -14.05 -14.02 2.69
N PRO A 116 -13.56 -13.61 1.50
CA PRO A 116 -13.30 -12.19 1.23
C PRO A 116 -14.61 -11.41 1.21
N VAL A 117 -14.70 -10.38 2.05
CA VAL A 117 -15.75 -9.38 2.00
C VAL A 117 -15.45 -8.48 0.81
N VAL A 118 -16.06 -8.79 -0.32
CA VAL A 118 -16.07 -7.89 -1.47
C VAL A 118 -16.95 -6.72 -1.08
N ALA A 119 -16.33 -5.58 -0.75
CA ALA A 119 -17.06 -4.33 -0.67
C ALA A 119 -17.68 -4.12 -2.05
N ALA A 120 -19.01 -4.12 -2.13
CA ALA A 120 -19.69 -3.74 -3.35
C ALA A 120 -19.11 -2.40 -3.79
N ALA A 121 -18.63 -2.32 -5.04
CA ALA A 121 -18.27 -1.05 -5.63
C ALA A 121 -19.44 -0.09 -5.38
N PRO A 122 -19.20 1.17 -4.98
CA PRO A 122 -20.30 2.11 -4.89
C PRO A 122 -20.93 2.14 -6.27
N THR A 123 -22.12 1.54 -6.38
CA THR A 123 -23.00 1.79 -7.50
C THR A 123 -23.29 3.27 -7.40
N LEU A 124 -22.55 4.07 -8.15
CA LEU A 124 -23.04 5.36 -8.58
C LEU A 124 -24.30 5.00 -9.36
N GLU A 125 -25.45 4.96 -8.66
CA GLU A 125 -26.73 5.19 -9.29
C GLU A 125 -26.55 6.55 -9.96
N ALA A 126 -26.17 6.49 -11.23
CA ALA A 126 -26.23 7.61 -12.13
C ALA A 126 -27.72 7.95 -12.21
N ALA A 127 -28.19 8.77 -11.28
CA ALA A 127 -29.34 9.61 -11.51
C ALA A 127 -28.96 10.40 -12.76
N VAL A 128 -29.43 9.94 -13.91
CA VAL A 128 -29.45 10.72 -15.14
C VAL A 128 -30.41 11.87 -14.87
N GLN A 129 -29.90 12.91 -14.21
CA GLN A 129 -30.52 14.22 -14.27
C GLN A 129 -30.31 14.68 -15.70
N THR A 130 -31.38 14.62 -16.48
CA THR A 130 -31.46 15.30 -17.77
C THR A 130 -31.10 16.77 -17.51
N PRO A 131 -30.02 17.31 -18.08
CA PRO A 131 -29.72 18.72 -17.91
C PRO A 131 -30.90 19.51 -18.50
N PRO A 132 -31.41 20.55 -17.82
CA PRO A 132 -32.30 21.49 -18.48
C PRO A 132 -31.55 22.07 -19.67
N VAL A 133 -32.22 22.10 -20.82
CA VAL A 133 -31.72 22.75 -22.04
C VAL A 133 -31.33 24.17 -21.67
N ALA A 134 -30.02 24.43 -21.66
CA ALA A 134 -29.51 25.77 -21.47
C ALA A 134 -29.81 26.58 -22.73
N ASP A 135 -30.64 27.60 -22.61
CA ASP A 135 -30.71 28.67 -23.61
C ASP A 135 -29.30 29.26 -23.72
N GLU A 136 -28.66 29.05 -24.87
CA GLU A 136 -27.31 29.51 -25.16
C GLU A 136 -27.34 31.05 -25.31
N PRO A 137 -26.70 31.82 -24.41
CA PRO A 137 -26.52 33.25 -24.63
C PRO A 137 -25.55 33.46 -25.80
N PRO A 138 -25.77 34.48 -26.65
CA PRO A 138 -25.00 34.64 -27.88
C PRO A 138 -23.50 34.75 -27.60
N TYR A 139 -22.74 33.96 -28.37
CA TYR A 139 -21.29 33.85 -28.35
C TYR A 139 -20.61 35.22 -28.27
N ARG A 140 -20.05 35.55 -27.11
CA ARG A 140 -19.12 36.67 -26.97
C ARG A 140 -17.72 36.16 -27.27
N HIS A 141 -17.10 36.67 -28.33
CA HIS A 141 -15.67 36.52 -28.55
C HIS A 141 -14.90 37.10 -27.35
N SER A 142 -14.38 36.24 -26.49
CA SER A 142 -13.44 36.63 -25.44
C SER A 142 -12.08 36.91 -26.07
N THR A 143 -11.71 38.19 -26.18
CA THR A 143 -10.33 38.59 -26.48
C THR A 143 -9.47 38.40 -25.23
N ALA A 144 -9.05 37.16 -24.98
CA ALA A 144 -8.09 36.85 -23.92
C ALA A 144 -6.71 37.38 -24.32
N ALA A 145 -6.39 38.60 -23.92
CA ALA A 145 -5.03 39.11 -23.81
C ALA A 145 -4.73 39.35 -22.32
N SER A 146 -4.57 38.27 -21.56
CA SER A 146 -4.01 38.36 -20.21
C SER A 146 -2.54 37.99 -20.30
N ARG A 147 -1.71 39.03 -20.28
CA ARG A 147 -0.26 38.98 -20.21
C ARG A 147 0.15 38.22 -18.94
N TRP A 148 0.90 37.15 -19.11
CA TRP A 148 1.66 36.52 -18.02
C TRP A 148 2.80 37.47 -17.65
N ALA A 149 2.68 38.15 -16.51
CA ALA A 149 3.80 38.84 -15.88
C ALA A 149 4.11 38.07 -14.60
N SER A 150 5.05 37.14 -14.67
CA SER A 150 5.66 36.54 -13.49
C SER A 150 6.77 37.49 -13.05
N GLN A 151 6.58 38.22 -11.95
CA GLN A 151 7.68 38.90 -11.27
C GLN A 151 8.61 37.83 -10.70
N HIS A 152 9.86 37.81 -11.15
CA HIS A 152 10.89 36.98 -10.56
C HIS A 152 11.61 37.76 -9.47
N ALA A 153 11.97 37.09 -8.38
CA ALA A 153 12.67 37.66 -7.23
C ALA A 153 14.06 38.26 -7.56
N SER A 154 14.52 38.16 -8.82
CA SER A 154 15.74 38.76 -9.35
C SER A 154 15.58 40.23 -9.77
N ASP A 155 14.36 40.75 -9.89
CA ASP A 155 14.11 42.12 -10.39
C ASP A 155 14.34 43.22 -9.33
N ASP A 156 14.58 42.86 -8.07
CA ASP A 156 14.72 43.80 -6.95
C ASP A 156 16.18 44.01 -6.50
N ALA A 157 17.16 43.63 -7.33
CA ALA A 157 18.57 43.86 -7.03
C ALA A 157 18.99 45.29 -7.45
N PRO A 158 19.49 46.13 -6.52
CA PRO A 158 20.02 47.44 -6.89
C PRO A 158 21.28 47.30 -7.77
N PRO A 159 21.49 48.20 -8.75
CA PRO A 159 22.63 48.12 -9.65
C PRO A 159 23.94 48.32 -8.89
N GLN A 160 24.84 47.34 -8.99
CA GLN A 160 26.24 47.52 -8.59
C GLN A 160 26.93 48.48 -9.57
N THR A 161 27.42 49.60 -9.05
CA THR A 161 28.27 50.53 -9.81
C THR A 161 29.63 49.90 -10.06
N ALA A 162 29.97 49.65 -11.33
CA ALA A 162 31.33 49.31 -11.75
C ALA A 162 32.24 50.54 -11.58
N GLY A 163 33.15 50.48 -10.61
CA GLY A 163 34.25 51.42 -10.44
C GLY A 163 35.51 50.89 -11.11
N VAL A 164 36.17 51.78 -11.84
CA VAL A 164 37.41 51.69 -12.65
C VAL A 164 38.53 50.87 -12.02
#